data_AF-A0A1S3A6G1-F1
#
_entry.id   AF-A0A1S3A6G1-F1
#
_cell.length_a   1.000
_cell.length_b   1.000
_cell.length_c   1.000
_cell.angle_alpha   90.00
_cell.angle_beta   90.00
_cell.angle_gamma   90.00
#
_symmetry.space_group_name_H-M   'P 1'
#
loop_
_entity.id
_entity.type
_entity.pdbx_description
1 polymer ?
#
loop_
_entity_poly.entity_id
_entity_poly.type
_entity_poly.pdbx_seq_one_letter_code
_entity_poly.pdbx_strand_id
1 'polypeptide(L)'
;MASTDDQFVLCMCDQRARHTTAVAFREVKSLLTYSTQGILFSSSLLPRVSALNFKFLLTVPSTDLMLLKKASCGRWVGRKLPQPPTTVGFLVPEDIQTSPELSPHAAESSGTAPRDTCPGDLVFFPQSSTWCGSFPRNETLDESPATILLAVAPGTEQLPDGCVGAQIIVFPEDGIHGFNFTRTSIYPFLDFMPSPQLVRWNPCLEPHRFNDTEVLQRLSCMAMKGEMFVVANLGTKQPCHSSNPGCPDDGRYQFNTNVVFSSNGTLVDRYRKHNLYFEAAFDTPLQVDHIVFDTPFAGKVGIFTCFDILFFDPAVSLLRDPEVKHIVYPTAWMNQLPLLAAIQIQSAFAIAFGINFLAANVHHPTLGMTGSGIHTPLQSFWYHDMESSRGHLITAKVARNPVGLVGSENTTTDTDISHSKFLKILASSPFCERDAQEVYCERDARWNLDAPPTFHSEMMYDNFTLVPVWGKEGYLRVCSNSLCCSLLYQRPALSRELYALGVFDGLHTVHGTYYVQVCALVKCGSLGFDSCGQEITEAAGVFDFHLWGNFSTSYIFPLLLTSGMTLQTPDRLGWENEHYFLRKSGLSSGLVTAALYGRLYERD
;
A
#
# COMPACT_ATOMS: atom_id res chain seq x y z
N MET A 1 -38.36 -14.34 16.17
CA MET A 1 -37.79 -14.64 14.85
C MET A 1 -36.30 -14.45 14.98
N ALA A 2 -35.53 -15.53 14.99
CA ALA A 2 -34.08 -15.48 15.11
C ALA A 2 -33.49 -14.95 13.80
N SER A 3 -32.75 -13.84 13.85
CA SER A 3 -31.92 -13.41 12.73
C SER A 3 -30.70 -14.32 12.68
N THR A 4 -30.64 -15.15 11.66
CA THR A 4 -29.40 -15.78 11.24
C THR A 4 -28.52 -14.67 10.65
N ASP A 5 -27.51 -14.23 11.41
CA ASP A 5 -26.47 -13.36 10.88
C ASP A 5 -25.63 -14.16 9.88
N ASP A 6 -25.83 -13.89 8.59
CA ASP A 6 -25.04 -14.46 7.50
C ASP A 6 -23.61 -13.89 7.55
N GLN A 7 -22.69 -14.66 8.16
CA GLN A 7 -21.26 -14.39 8.20
C GLN A 7 -20.53 -15.15 7.08
N PHE A 8 -19.48 -14.56 6.48
CA PHE A 8 -18.62 -15.20 5.47
C PHE A 8 -17.15 -15.16 5.86
N VAL A 9 -16.36 -16.16 5.44
CA VAL A 9 -14.94 -16.32 5.79
C VAL A 9 -14.04 -15.70 4.72
N LEU A 10 -13.08 -14.90 5.17
CA LEU A 10 -12.11 -14.17 4.35
C LEU A 10 -10.68 -14.65 4.60
N CYS A 11 -9.82 -14.56 3.58
CA CYS A 11 -8.37 -14.80 3.68
C CYS A 11 -7.58 -13.67 3.00
N MET A 12 -6.45 -13.24 3.57
CA MET A 12 -5.53 -12.29 2.92
C MET A 12 -4.08 -12.65 3.18
N CYS A 13 -3.24 -12.39 2.18
CA CYS A 13 -1.87 -12.87 2.13
C CYS A 13 -0.88 -11.72 2.00
N ASP A 14 0.13 -11.69 2.88
CA ASP A 14 1.25 -10.74 2.84
C ASP A 14 2.49 -11.37 2.16
N GLN A 15 3.07 -10.71 1.15
CA GLN A 15 4.10 -11.30 0.26
C GLN A 15 5.55 -10.91 0.57
N ARG A 16 6.46 -11.87 0.42
CA ARG A 16 7.92 -11.66 0.48
C ARG A 16 8.45 -11.06 -0.83
N ALA A 17 8.90 -9.81 -0.83
CA ALA A 17 9.72 -9.29 -1.93
C ALA A 17 11.14 -9.88 -1.84
N ARG A 18 11.58 -10.63 -2.87
CA ARG A 18 12.98 -11.11 -2.97
C ARG A 18 13.79 -10.15 -3.84
N HIS A 19 14.74 -9.44 -3.23
CA HIS A 19 15.96 -9.01 -3.92
C HIS A 19 16.95 -10.18 -3.95
N THR A 20 17.18 -10.77 -5.12
CA THR A 20 18.32 -11.67 -5.32
C THR A 20 19.49 -10.90 -5.93
N THR A 21 20.42 -10.49 -5.07
CA THR A 21 21.85 -10.38 -5.42
C THR A 21 22.66 -10.62 -4.16
N ALA A 22 23.12 -11.86 -4.00
CA ALA A 22 24.20 -12.19 -3.07
C ALA A 22 24.92 -13.44 -3.62
N VAL A 23 25.97 -13.19 -4.39
CA VAL A 23 26.98 -14.21 -4.71
C VAL A 23 27.78 -14.43 -3.43
N ALA A 24 27.62 -15.61 -2.82
CA ALA A 24 28.49 -16.06 -1.74
C ALA A 24 29.81 -16.56 -2.36
N PHE A 25 30.88 -15.77 -2.23
CA PHE A 25 32.24 -16.30 -2.40
C PHE A 25 32.66 -16.97 -1.09
N ARG A 26 32.86 -18.29 -1.15
CA ARG A 26 33.45 -19.09 -0.09
C ARG A 26 34.97 -19.03 -0.20
N GLU A 27 35.59 -18.95 0.98
CA GLU A 27 37.01 -18.91 1.31
C GLU A 27 37.97 -19.63 0.34
N VAL A 28 39.03 -18.92 -0.06
CA VAL A 28 40.35 -19.50 -0.29
C VAL A 28 41.28 -18.97 0.80
N LYS A 29 41.60 -19.83 1.77
CA LYS A 29 42.70 -19.64 2.72
C LYS A 29 44.03 -19.69 1.97
N SER A 30 44.84 -18.65 2.08
CA SER A 30 46.30 -18.76 1.96
C SER A 30 47.00 -17.44 2.34
N LEU A 31 47.64 -17.46 3.51
CA LEU A 31 48.91 -16.80 3.86
C LEU A 31 49.12 -15.32 3.49
N LEU A 32 49.18 -14.46 4.50
CA LEU A 32 50.42 -13.74 4.88
C LEU A 32 50.22 -12.95 6.19
N THR A 33 51.15 -13.22 7.11
CA THR A 33 51.42 -12.55 8.39
C THR A 33 51.94 -11.12 8.21
N TYR A 34 51.77 -10.27 9.25
CA TYR A 34 52.51 -9.06 9.70
C TYR A 34 51.47 -8.02 10.19
N SER A 35 51.22 -7.87 11.49
CA SER A 35 52.01 -7.17 12.53
C SER A 35 51.78 -5.66 12.60
N THR A 36 51.40 -5.25 13.82
CA THR A 36 51.68 -3.99 14.55
C THR A 36 50.91 -2.67 14.27
N GLN A 37 50.27 -2.20 15.35
CA GLN A 37 50.19 -0.82 15.89
C GLN A 37 49.55 0.24 14.98
N GLY A 38 48.42 0.88 15.32
CA GLY A 38 48.12 1.60 16.56
C GLY A 38 48.65 3.04 16.45
N ILE A 39 47.76 4.04 16.28
CA ILE A 39 47.92 5.45 16.71
C ILE A 39 46.55 6.16 16.57
N LEU A 40 46.13 6.75 17.69
CA LEU A 40 45.07 7.76 17.83
C LEU A 40 45.62 9.15 17.46
N PHE A 41 44.83 10.01 16.83
CA PHE A 41 44.88 11.46 17.09
C PHE A 41 43.53 12.13 16.86
N SER A 42 43.26 13.12 17.72
CA SER A 42 42.02 13.84 17.94
C SER A 42 41.98 15.21 17.24
N SER A 43 40.74 15.64 17.00
CA SER A 43 40.18 17.00 17.14
C SER A 43 40.62 18.20 16.26
N SER A 44 39.58 18.79 15.65
CA SER A 44 39.25 20.23 15.51
C SER A 44 40.01 21.11 14.49
N LEU A 45 39.29 21.66 13.50
CA LEU A 45 38.93 23.10 13.40
C LEU A 45 38.29 23.41 12.02
N LEU A 46 37.14 24.11 12.06
CA LEU A 46 36.47 24.83 10.97
C LEU A 46 37.21 26.17 10.70
N PRO A 47 37.13 26.82 9.50
CA PRO A 47 35.91 27.51 9.08
C PRO A 47 35.59 27.61 7.56
N ARG A 48 34.31 27.93 7.32
CA ARG A 48 33.58 28.41 6.13
C ARG A 48 34.42 28.89 4.92
N VAL A 49 33.95 28.53 3.70
CA VAL A 49 33.64 29.44 2.57
C VAL A 49 33.03 28.67 1.38
N SER A 50 31.89 29.20 0.91
CA SER A 50 31.29 29.21 -0.43
C SER A 50 30.90 27.93 -1.20
N ALA A 51 29.61 27.96 -1.58
CA ALA A 51 28.93 27.27 -2.65
C ALA A 51 29.82 26.75 -3.80
N LEU A 52 29.76 25.43 -4.00
CA LEU A 52 30.08 24.80 -5.28
C LEU A 52 29.04 23.71 -5.56
N ASN A 53 28.44 23.84 -6.75
CA ASN A 53 27.57 22.87 -7.39
C ASN A 53 28.26 21.49 -7.44
N PHE A 54 27.77 20.52 -6.66
CA PHE A 54 28.13 19.13 -6.87
C PHE A 54 27.13 18.47 -7.84
N LYS A 55 27.52 18.44 -9.12
CA LYS A 55 27.10 17.37 -10.03
C LYS A 55 27.76 16.08 -9.52
N PHE A 56 26.97 15.15 -8.98
CA PHE A 56 27.43 13.78 -8.80
C PHE A 56 27.52 13.11 -10.17
N LEU A 57 28.72 13.12 -10.76
CA LEU A 57 29.11 12.14 -11.78
C LEU A 57 29.49 10.87 -11.02
N LEU A 58 28.53 9.94 -10.89
CA LEU A 58 28.83 8.56 -10.56
C LEU A 58 29.32 7.87 -11.84
N THR A 59 30.64 7.82 -12.02
CA THR A 59 31.29 6.85 -12.91
C THR A 59 31.14 5.48 -12.28
N VAL A 60 30.20 4.69 -12.81
CA VAL A 60 30.06 3.26 -12.51
C VAL A 60 31.03 2.48 -13.42
N PRO A 61 31.83 1.52 -12.89
CA PRO A 61 32.68 0.72 -13.74
C PRO A 61 31.82 -0.23 -14.60
N SER A 62 32.14 -0.24 -15.89
CA SER A 62 31.61 -1.17 -16.88
C SER A 62 31.81 -2.63 -16.45
N THR A 63 30.71 -3.36 -16.33
CA THR A 63 30.71 -4.83 -16.32
C THR A 63 29.78 -5.34 -17.41
N ASP A 64 30.31 -6.21 -18.25
CA ASP A 64 29.65 -6.83 -19.40
C ASP A 64 28.37 -7.57 -18.99
N LEU A 65 27.24 -7.18 -19.58
CA LEU A 65 25.96 -7.86 -19.44
C LEU A 65 25.82 -8.91 -20.55
N MET A 66 25.94 -10.19 -20.20
CA MET A 66 25.67 -11.28 -21.14
C MET A 66 24.16 -11.60 -21.15
N LEU A 67 23.50 -11.18 -22.24
CA LEU A 67 22.08 -11.42 -22.56
C LEU A 67 21.79 -12.90 -22.87
N LEU A 68 20.73 -13.46 -22.27
CA LEU A 68 20.02 -14.61 -22.85
C LEU A 68 18.82 -14.09 -23.67
N LYS A 69 19.04 -13.97 -24.98
CA LYS A 69 17.99 -13.77 -25.99
C LYS A 69 17.15 -15.04 -26.12
N LYS A 70 15.83 -14.88 -26.24
CA LYS A 70 14.97 -15.89 -26.88
C LYS A 70 15.43 -15.97 -28.35
N ALA A 71 16.06 -17.07 -28.75
CA ALA A 71 16.54 -17.23 -30.13
C ALA A 71 15.35 -17.57 -31.05
N SER A 72 15.01 -16.66 -31.97
CA SER A 72 14.23 -17.01 -33.15
C SER A 72 15.09 -17.86 -34.08
N CYS A 73 14.56 -19.00 -34.53
CA CYS A 73 15.18 -19.84 -35.55
C CYS A 73 15.43 -19.03 -36.83
N GLY A 74 16.70 -18.77 -37.14
CA GLY A 74 17.16 -18.18 -38.38
C GLY A 74 18.48 -18.82 -38.80
N ARG A 75 18.48 -19.45 -39.98
CA ARG A 75 19.60 -20.21 -40.55
C ARG A 75 20.65 -19.23 -41.09
N TRP A 76 21.90 -19.28 -40.62
CA TRP A 76 23.04 -18.67 -41.33
C TRP A 76 24.29 -19.53 -41.30
N VAL A 77 24.85 -19.69 -42.50
CA VAL A 77 26.07 -20.42 -42.86
C VAL A 77 27.29 -19.58 -42.48
N GLY A 78 28.26 -20.18 -41.79
CA GLY A 78 29.43 -19.47 -41.29
C GLY A 78 30.48 -19.13 -42.35
N ARG A 79 31.08 -17.94 -42.22
CA ARG A 79 32.45 -17.64 -42.69
C ARG A 79 33.20 -16.86 -41.60
N LYS A 80 34.38 -17.37 -41.24
CA LYS A 80 35.37 -16.75 -40.33
C LYS A 80 36.09 -15.60 -41.03
N LEU A 81 36.44 -14.54 -40.29
CA LEU A 81 37.63 -13.68 -40.48
C LEU A 81 37.99 -12.98 -39.13
N PRO A 82 39.20 -12.40 -38.96
CA PRO A 82 40.05 -12.54 -37.76
C PRO A 82 40.20 -11.25 -36.91
N GLN A 83 40.92 -11.39 -35.79
CA GLN A 83 41.20 -10.33 -34.81
C GLN A 83 41.99 -9.12 -35.37
N PRO A 84 41.90 -7.92 -34.72
CA PRO A 84 42.38 -6.66 -35.28
C PRO A 84 43.79 -6.28 -34.80
N PRO A 85 44.49 -5.36 -35.49
CA PRO A 85 45.51 -4.53 -34.89
C PRO A 85 45.05 -3.07 -34.68
N THR A 86 45.65 -2.46 -33.68
CA THR A 86 45.63 -1.03 -33.33
C THR A 86 46.23 -0.15 -34.43
N THR A 87 45.71 1.09 -34.60
CA THR A 87 46.41 2.41 -34.63
C THR A 87 45.56 3.50 -35.30
N VAL A 88 45.78 4.74 -34.84
CA VAL A 88 45.15 6.06 -35.07
C VAL A 88 45.22 6.60 -36.53
N GLY A 89 44.22 7.38 -36.98
CA GLY A 89 44.30 8.23 -38.20
C GLY A 89 43.00 8.96 -38.59
N PHE A 90 43.12 10.18 -39.13
CA PHE A 90 42.10 11.24 -39.36
C PHE A 90 41.23 11.13 -40.65
N LEU A 91 40.07 11.84 -40.63
CA LEU A 91 39.31 12.62 -41.67
C LEU A 91 38.58 11.96 -42.88
N VAL A 92 37.25 12.27 -42.93
CA VAL A 92 36.38 12.76 -44.05
C VAL A 92 35.72 11.73 -45.03
N PRO A 93 34.48 12.01 -45.55
CA PRO A 93 33.43 11.03 -45.89
C PRO A 93 33.07 10.94 -47.40
N GLU A 94 32.24 9.96 -47.78
CA GLU A 94 31.22 9.92 -48.88
C GLU A 94 30.75 8.44 -49.02
N ASP A 95 29.48 8.04 -48.95
CA ASP A 95 28.27 8.25 -49.79
C ASP A 95 28.02 7.14 -50.85
N ILE A 96 26.73 6.84 -51.08
CA ILE A 96 26.11 6.13 -52.24
C ILE A 96 25.74 4.61 -52.15
N GLN A 97 24.42 4.41 -51.96
CA GLN A 97 23.42 3.54 -52.63
C GLN A 97 23.87 2.38 -53.58
N THR A 98 23.19 1.22 -53.48
CA THR A 98 22.16 0.72 -54.45
C THR A 98 21.92 -0.81 -54.32
N SER A 99 20.62 -1.20 -54.30
CA SER A 99 20.07 -2.53 -54.65
C SER A 99 20.09 -2.73 -56.20
N PRO A 100 19.68 -3.85 -56.86
CA PRO A 100 18.51 -4.71 -56.59
C PRO A 100 18.57 -6.22 -57.00
N GLU A 101 17.48 -6.93 -56.67
CA GLU A 101 16.78 -8.05 -57.35
C GLU A 101 17.51 -9.30 -57.88
N LEU A 102 16.97 -10.51 -57.57
CA LEU A 102 16.35 -11.46 -58.54
C LEU A 102 15.95 -12.80 -57.87
N SER A 103 14.71 -13.22 -58.11
CA SER A 103 14.20 -14.63 -58.08
C SER A 103 14.46 -15.29 -59.46
N PRO A 104 14.09 -16.55 -59.85
CA PRO A 104 13.15 -17.53 -59.25
C PRO A 104 13.49 -19.05 -59.42
N HIS A 105 12.52 -19.91 -59.02
CA HIS A 105 12.19 -21.29 -59.46
C HIS A 105 12.89 -22.57 -58.92
N ALA A 106 12.07 -23.33 -58.15
CA ALA A 106 11.62 -24.73 -58.31
C ALA A 106 12.62 -25.92 -58.41
N ALA A 107 12.46 -26.89 -57.50
CA ALA A 107 12.46 -28.34 -57.81
C ALA A 107 11.95 -29.16 -56.59
N GLU A 108 10.95 -30.01 -56.82
CA GLU A 108 10.56 -31.13 -55.96
C GLU A 108 11.51 -32.32 -56.18
N SER A 109 11.89 -33.03 -55.11
CA SER A 109 12.19 -34.46 -55.19
C SER A 109 12.03 -35.13 -53.82
N SER A 110 11.25 -36.20 -53.83
CA SER A 110 10.93 -37.12 -52.76
C SER A 110 12.13 -37.94 -52.29
N GLY A 111 12.24 -38.12 -50.97
CA GLY A 111 13.19 -39.03 -50.32
C GLY A 111 12.72 -39.34 -48.91
N THR A 112 12.16 -40.54 -48.73
CA THR A 112 11.73 -41.10 -47.44
C THR A 112 12.88 -41.79 -46.72
N ALA A 113 13.21 -41.32 -45.50
CA ALA A 113 13.65 -42.07 -44.29
C ALA A 113 14.52 -41.19 -43.37
N PRO A 114 14.66 -41.47 -42.06
CA PRO A 114 13.72 -42.01 -41.08
C PRO A 114 13.34 -40.94 -40.03
N ARG A 115 12.46 -41.30 -39.09
CA ARG A 115 12.20 -40.52 -37.88
C ARG A 115 13.49 -40.43 -37.04
N ASP A 116 14.15 -39.28 -37.07
CA ASP A 116 15.08 -38.89 -36.01
C ASP A 116 14.27 -38.24 -34.89
N THR A 117 13.86 -39.08 -33.95
CA THR A 117 13.63 -38.70 -32.56
C THR A 117 14.85 -37.94 -32.05
N CYS A 118 14.68 -36.64 -31.75
CA CYS A 118 15.49 -35.99 -30.75
C CYS A 118 14.77 -36.13 -29.40
N PRO A 119 15.24 -36.99 -28.48
CA PRO A 119 14.87 -36.91 -27.08
C PRO A 119 15.54 -35.64 -26.52
N GLY A 120 14.74 -34.60 -26.34
CA GLY A 120 15.13 -33.41 -25.60
C GLY A 120 14.53 -33.48 -24.20
N ASP A 121 14.88 -34.52 -23.45
CA ASP A 121 14.71 -34.52 -22.00
C ASP A 121 15.52 -33.35 -21.43
N LEU A 122 14.85 -32.25 -21.10
CA LEU A 122 15.41 -31.21 -20.24
C LEU A 122 15.36 -31.74 -18.80
N VAL A 123 16.42 -32.48 -18.48
CA VAL A 123 16.78 -32.88 -17.13
C VAL A 123 17.02 -31.62 -16.29
N PHE A 124 16.05 -31.27 -15.46
CA PHE A 124 16.32 -30.46 -14.27
C PHE A 124 17.07 -31.35 -13.27
N PHE A 125 18.32 -31.02 -12.95
CA PHE A 125 19.06 -31.76 -11.93
C PHE A 125 18.38 -31.58 -10.56
N PRO A 126 18.02 -32.70 -9.89
CA PRO A 126 17.56 -32.72 -8.51
C PRO A 126 18.73 -33.01 -7.54
N GLN A 127 18.39 -33.01 -6.24
CA GLN A 127 19.12 -33.44 -5.02
C GLN A 127 19.53 -32.27 -4.11
N SER A 128 19.22 -32.27 -2.82
CA SER A 128 18.99 -33.37 -1.84
C SER A 128 17.77 -33.08 -0.94
N SER A 129 16.98 -34.01 -0.40
CA SER A 129 17.06 -35.47 -0.23
C SER A 129 15.70 -36.02 0.28
N THR A 130 15.19 -37.08 -0.37
CA THR A 130 14.48 -38.30 0.14
C THR A 130 13.65 -38.19 1.44
N TRP A 131 12.36 -38.58 1.54
CA TRP A 131 11.81 -39.95 1.38
C TRP A 131 10.27 -39.90 1.25
N CYS A 132 9.70 -40.88 0.55
CA CYS A 132 8.26 -41.20 0.54
C CYS A 132 8.10 -42.64 1.04
N GLY A 133 7.18 -42.90 1.98
CA GLY A 133 6.87 -44.27 2.42
C GLY A 133 5.90 -44.38 3.60
N SER A 134 4.64 -44.70 3.28
CA SER A 134 3.66 -45.50 4.05
C SER A 134 3.25 -45.10 5.49
N PHE A 135 1.94 -44.87 5.69
CA PHE A 135 1.21 -45.03 6.97
C PHE A 135 1.47 -46.43 7.59
N PRO A 136 1.43 -46.66 8.93
CA PRO A 136 0.37 -46.18 9.84
C PRO A 136 0.74 -45.84 11.31
N ARG A 137 -0.19 -45.10 11.95
CA ARG A 137 -0.60 -45.05 13.39
C ARG A 137 0.42 -44.86 14.55
N ASN A 138 0.02 -43.88 15.38
CA ASN A 138 0.18 -43.69 16.84
C ASN A 138 1.43 -43.01 17.44
N GLU A 139 1.11 -42.15 18.41
CA GLU A 139 1.91 -41.59 19.53
C GLU A 139 2.68 -40.26 19.34
N THR A 140 2.00 -39.19 19.80
CA THR A 140 2.41 -38.14 20.76
C THR A 140 3.77 -37.41 20.71
N LEU A 141 3.63 -36.07 20.78
CA LEU A 141 4.44 -35.03 21.45
C LEU A 141 5.63 -34.38 20.70
N ASP A 142 5.30 -33.17 20.19
CA ASP A 142 5.83 -31.86 20.61
C ASP A 142 6.97 -31.15 19.84
N GLU A 143 6.73 -29.83 19.69
CA GLU A 143 7.59 -28.69 19.35
C GLU A 143 8.20 -28.51 17.93
N SER A 144 7.52 -27.73 17.07
CA SER A 144 8.02 -26.50 16.40
C SER A 144 7.02 -25.98 15.33
N PRO A 145 6.45 -24.76 15.44
CA PRO A 145 5.30 -24.34 14.62
C PRO A 145 5.64 -23.54 13.33
N ALA A 146 4.89 -23.88 12.28
CA ALA A 146 4.35 -23.06 11.20
C ALA A 146 5.32 -22.19 10.36
N THR A 147 5.66 -22.73 9.19
CA THR A 147 6.08 -21.99 7.99
C THR A 147 4.87 -21.82 7.08
N ILE A 148 4.50 -20.59 6.72
CA ILE A 148 3.63 -20.35 5.54
C ILE A 148 4.29 -19.27 4.68
N LEU A 149 4.71 -19.70 3.49
CA LEU A 149 5.23 -18.92 2.37
C LEU A 149 4.07 -18.49 1.46
N LEU A 150 4.14 -17.28 0.91
CA LEU A 150 3.70 -17.06 -0.48
C LEU A 150 4.82 -17.46 -1.44
N ALA A 151 4.45 -18.18 -2.49
CA ALA A 151 5.23 -18.24 -3.71
C ALA A 151 4.25 -18.41 -4.89
N VAL A 152 3.99 -17.33 -5.61
CA VAL A 152 4.06 -17.46 -7.08
C VAL A 152 5.56 -17.44 -7.41
N ALA A 153 6.24 -18.53 -7.08
CA ALA A 153 7.37 -18.96 -7.86
C ALA A 153 6.79 -19.61 -9.13
N PRO A 154 7.52 -19.63 -10.25
CA PRO A 154 7.09 -20.42 -11.39
C PRO A 154 7.13 -21.91 -10.98
N GLY A 155 5.99 -22.48 -10.54
CA GLY A 155 5.87 -23.94 -10.41
C GLY A 155 5.11 -24.54 -9.22
N THR A 156 4.32 -23.80 -8.44
CA THR A 156 3.48 -24.44 -7.38
C THR A 156 1.98 -24.19 -7.59
N GLU A 157 1.23 -25.29 -7.78
CA GLU A 157 -0.20 -25.34 -8.16
C GLU A 157 -1.17 -25.48 -6.96
N GLN A 158 -0.83 -25.04 -5.74
CA GLN A 158 -1.59 -25.40 -4.54
C GLN A 158 -1.83 -24.24 -3.58
N LEU A 159 -3.06 -24.16 -3.07
CA LEU A 159 -3.51 -23.22 -2.04
C LEU A 159 -3.05 -23.66 -0.64
N PRO A 160 -2.94 -22.74 0.33
CA PRO A 160 -2.54 -23.06 1.69
C PRO A 160 -3.62 -23.87 2.45
N ASP A 161 -3.22 -24.81 3.29
CA ASP A 161 -4.11 -25.62 4.15
C ASP A 161 -4.97 -24.78 5.12
N GLY A 162 -4.61 -23.51 5.37
CA GLY A 162 -5.35 -22.55 6.22
C GLY A 162 -6.46 -21.77 5.52
N CYS A 163 -6.62 -21.90 4.19
CA CYS A 163 -7.66 -21.22 3.42
C CYS A 163 -8.93 -22.07 3.22
N VAL A 164 -8.99 -23.26 3.83
CA VAL A 164 -10.15 -24.15 3.72
C VAL A 164 -11.40 -23.46 4.27
N GLY A 165 -12.36 -23.19 3.40
CA GLY A 165 -13.63 -22.54 3.72
C GLY A 165 -13.66 -21.01 3.52
N ALA A 166 -12.59 -20.38 3.05
CA ALA A 166 -12.60 -18.97 2.66
C ALA A 166 -13.31 -18.75 1.32
N GLN A 167 -14.08 -17.67 1.21
CA GLN A 167 -14.90 -17.36 0.03
C GLN A 167 -14.20 -16.43 -0.96
N ILE A 168 -13.26 -15.62 -0.48
CA ILE A 168 -12.40 -14.74 -1.29
C ILE A 168 -11.02 -14.61 -0.64
N ILE A 169 -9.99 -14.55 -1.48
CA ILE A 169 -8.62 -14.25 -1.11
C ILE A 169 -8.09 -13.04 -1.88
N VAL A 170 -7.37 -12.15 -1.19
CA VAL A 170 -6.75 -10.96 -1.76
C VAL A 170 -5.23 -11.06 -1.64
N PHE A 171 -4.55 -10.84 -2.76
CA PHE A 171 -3.10 -10.73 -2.85
C PHE A 171 -2.65 -9.27 -2.99
N PRO A 172 -1.42 -8.94 -2.58
CA PRO A 172 -0.91 -7.57 -2.60
C PRO A 172 -0.65 -7.04 -4.00
N GLU A 173 -0.55 -5.72 -4.09
CA GLU A 173 0.00 -5.02 -5.26
C GLU A 173 1.45 -5.45 -5.48
N ASP A 174 1.88 -5.58 -6.73
CA ASP A 174 3.25 -5.94 -7.10
C ASP A 174 3.74 -7.28 -6.50
N GLY A 175 2.86 -8.10 -5.91
CA GLY A 175 3.25 -9.34 -5.26
C GLY A 175 3.87 -10.36 -6.23
N ILE A 176 3.50 -10.33 -7.51
CA ILE A 176 3.94 -11.31 -8.51
C ILE A 176 5.31 -10.94 -9.11
N HIS A 177 5.53 -9.67 -9.41
CA HIS A 177 6.72 -9.20 -10.13
C HIS A 177 7.63 -8.26 -9.34
N GLY A 178 7.18 -7.77 -8.18
CA GLY A 178 7.85 -6.70 -7.43
C GLY A 178 7.73 -5.34 -8.13
N PHE A 179 8.53 -4.39 -7.68
CA PHE A 179 8.55 -3.02 -8.20
C PHE A 179 9.97 -2.61 -8.64
N ASN A 180 10.12 -1.36 -9.07
CA ASN A 180 11.35 -0.77 -9.62
C ASN A 180 11.70 -1.24 -11.04
N PHE A 181 10.81 -0.95 -11.98
CA PHE A 181 11.00 -1.24 -13.40
C PHE A 181 10.94 0.01 -14.26
N THR A 182 11.57 -0.09 -15.43
CA THR A 182 11.30 0.75 -16.60
C THR A 182 10.22 0.09 -17.48
N ARG A 183 9.65 0.85 -18.42
CA ARG A 183 8.71 0.31 -19.42
C ARG A 183 9.24 -0.90 -20.18
N THR A 184 10.56 -0.93 -20.46
CA THR A 184 11.19 -2.05 -21.19
C THR A 184 11.47 -3.24 -20.29
N SER A 185 11.98 -3.00 -19.07
CA SER A 185 12.36 -4.09 -18.16
C SER A 185 11.16 -4.83 -17.57
N ILE A 186 10.00 -4.17 -17.43
CA ILE A 186 8.78 -4.84 -16.95
C ILE A 186 8.11 -5.71 -18.02
N TYR A 187 8.31 -5.39 -19.31
CA TYR A 187 7.58 -6.01 -20.42
C TYR A 187 7.52 -7.55 -20.40
N PRO A 188 8.59 -8.28 -20.04
CA PRO A 188 8.56 -9.75 -19.96
C PRO A 188 7.64 -10.31 -18.86
N PHE A 189 7.24 -9.49 -17.89
CA PHE A 189 6.35 -9.85 -16.78
C PHE A 189 4.89 -9.47 -17.04
N LEU A 190 4.59 -8.84 -18.18
CA LEU A 190 3.24 -8.35 -18.51
C LEU A 190 2.44 -9.39 -19.29
N ASP A 191 1.28 -9.75 -18.75
CA ASP A 191 0.29 -10.56 -19.47
C ASP A 191 -0.53 -9.69 -20.43
N PHE A 192 -0.86 -10.23 -21.60
CA PHE A 192 -1.86 -9.65 -22.47
C PHE A 192 -3.23 -9.69 -21.79
N MET A 193 -3.89 -8.54 -21.73
CA MET A 193 -5.21 -8.43 -21.13
C MET A 193 -6.27 -8.08 -22.18
N PRO A 194 -7.18 -9.01 -22.54
CA PRO A 194 -8.33 -8.67 -23.36
C PRO A 194 -9.29 -7.75 -22.60
N SER A 195 -10.15 -7.01 -23.30
CA SER A 195 -11.18 -6.21 -22.62
C SER A 195 -12.23 -7.13 -21.97
N PRO A 196 -12.42 -7.13 -20.63
CA PRO A 196 -13.33 -8.07 -19.97
C PRO A 196 -14.79 -7.85 -20.34
N GLN A 197 -15.20 -6.60 -20.57
CA GLN A 197 -16.58 -6.25 -20.95
C GLN A 197 -17.03 -6.86 -22.28
N LEU A 198 -16.08 -7.32 -23.11
CA LEU A 198 -16.37 -7.91 -24.41
C LEU A 198 -16.24 -9.44 -24.40
N VAL A 199 -15.69 -10.03 -23.34
CA VAL A 199 -15.27 -11.44 -23.37
C VAL A 199 -15.46 -12.12 -22.00
N ARG A 200 -16.45 -13.01 -21.91
CA ARG A 200 -16.48 -14.02 -20.84
C ARG A 200 -15.43 -15.09 -21.14
N TRP A 201 -14.45 -15.22 -20.25
CA TRP A 201 -13.29 -16.09 -20.45
C TRP A 201 -12.86 -16.76 -19.16
N ASN A 202 -12.60 -18.06 -19.24
CA ASN A 202 -11.96 -18.83 -18.18
C ASN A 202 -10.55 -19.23 -18.66
N PRO A 203 -9.49 -18.53 -18.21
CA PRO A 203 -8.12 -18.84 -18.63
C PRO A 203 -7.69 -20.28 -18.34
N CYS A 204 -8.17 -20.90 -17.25
CA CYS A 204 -7.80 -22.27 -16.89
C CYS A 204 -8.38 -23.31 -17.86
N LEU A 205 -9.63 -23.11 -18.29
CA LEU A 205 -10.31 -24.04 -19.22
C LEU A 205 -10.02 -23.74 -20.70
N GLU A 206 -9.69 -22.49 -21.01
CA GLU A 206 -9.43 -22.01 -22.37
C GLU A 206 -8.03 -21.36 -22.49
N PRO A 207 -6.93 -22.08 -22.16
CA PRO A 207 -5.58 -21.49 -22.09
C PRO A 207 -5.05 -21.02 -23.44
N HIS A 208 -5.53 -21.57 -24.56
CA HIS A 208 -5.06 -21.22 -25.89
C HIS A 208 -5.92 -20.15 -26.60
N ARG A 209 -6.90 -19.56 -25.89
CA ARG A 209 -7.78 -18.53 -26.47
C ARG A 209 -7.04 -17.22 -26.74
N PHE A 210 -6.11 -16.87 -25.86
CA PHE A 210 -5.23 -15.72 -25.99
C PHE A 210 -3.80 -16.17 -25.68
N ASN A 211 -2.83 -15.56 -26.37
CA ASN A 211 -1.41 -15.80 -26.12
C ASN A 211 -0.89 -14.78 -25.09
N ASP A 212 0.26 -15.08 -24.48
CA ASP A 212 0.91 -14.26 -23.44
C ASP A 212 0.01 -14.04 -22.20
N THR A 213 -0.59 -15.10 -21.66
CA THR A 213 -1.52 -15.02 -20.52
C THR A 213 -1.21 -16.04 -19.41
N GLU A 214 0.06 -16.41 -19.24
CA GLU A 214 0.49 -17.49 -18.35
C GLU A 214 0.15 -17.21 -16.88
N VAL A 215 0.23 -15.96 -16.43
CA VAL A 215 -0.09 -15.59 -15.04
C VAL A 215 -1.61 -15.64 -14.83
N LEU A 216 -2.39 -15.11 -15.77
CA LEU A 216 -3.86 -15.17 -15.73
C LEU A 216 -4.38 -16.61 -15.72
N GLN A 217 -3.76 -17.51 -16.49
CA GLN A 217 -4.09 -18.95 -16.47
C GLN A 217 -3.88 -19.57 -15.09
N ARG A 218 -2.74 -19.29 -14.45
CA ARG A 218 -2.43 -19.83 -13.12
C ARG A 218 -3.39 -19.32 -12.04
N LEU A 219 -3.70 -18.02 -12.06
CA LEU A 219 -4.63 -17.41 -11.12
C LEU A 219 -6.05 -17.97 -11.29
N SER A 220 -6.50 -18.15 -12.55
CA SER A 220 -7.77 -18.78 -12.87
C SER A 220 -7.85 -20.22 -12.34
N CYS A 221 -6.81 -21.04 -12.57
CA CYS A 221 -6.77 -22.40 -12.06
C CYS A 221 -6.69 -22.46 -10.53
N MET A 222 -5.99 -21.50 -9.90
CA MET A 222 -5.95 -21.36 -8.45
C MET A 222 -7.34 -21.11 -7.88
N ALA A 223 -8.11 -20.19 -8.47
CA ALA A 223 -9.48 -19.91 -8.06
C ALA A 223 -10.38 -21.15 -8.18
N MET A 224 -10.29 -21.89 -9.30
CA MET A 224 -11.03 -23.14 -9.51
C MET A 224 -10.71 -24.20 -8.46
N LYS A 225 -9.42 -24.47 -8.25
CA LYS A 225 -8.97 -25.51 -7.34
C LYS A 225 -9.31 -25.18 -5.88
N GLY A 226 -9.39 -23.90 -5.56
CA GLY A 226 -9.76 -23.40 -4.24
C GLY A 226 -11.24 -23.22 -4.00
N GLU A 227 -12.06 -23.31 -5.05
CA GLU A 227 -13.49 -23.00 -5.01
C GLU A 227 -13.77 -21.62 -4.36
N MET A 228 -12.87 -20.66 -4.57
CA MET A 228 -12.91 -19.33 -3.94
C MET A 228 -12.63 -18.22 -4.95
N PHE A 229 -13.11 -17.01 -4.67
CA PHE A 229 -12.74 -15.84 -5.45
C PHE A 229 -11.26 -15.49 -5.21
N VAL A 230 -10.53 -15.16 -6.27
CA VAL A 230 -9.12 -14.75 -6.19
C VAL A 230 -8.99 -13.32 -6.73
N VAL A 231 -8.49 -12.42 -5.91
CA VAL A 231 -8.10 -11.07 -6.28
C VAL A 231 -6.59 -10.97 -6.25
N ALA A 232 -5.99 -10.59 -7.38
CA ALA A 232 -4.54 -10.46 -7.49
C ALA A 232 -4.18 -9.22 -8.31
N ASN A 233 -2.95 -8.74 -8.11
CA ASN A 233 -2.38 -7.65 -8.87
C ASN A 233 -1.24 -8.17 -9.77
N LEU A 234 -1.22 -7.69 -11.01
CA LEU A 234 -0.17 -7.95 -11.98
C LEU A 234 -0.07 -6.82 -13.02
N GLY A 235 1.08 -6.71 -13.65
CA GLY A 235 1.25 -5.87 -14.82
C GLY A 235 0.56 -6.49 -16.05
N THR A 236 -0.17 -5.67 -16.80
CA THR A 236 -0.79 -6.09 -18.07
C THR A 236 -0.35 -5.21 -19.23
N LYS A 237 -0.41 -5.75 -20.45
CA LYS A 237 -0.10 -5.04 -21.70
C LYS A 237 -1.25 -5.09 -22.70
N GLN A 238 -1.44 -3.99 -23.43
CA GLN A 238 -2.40 -3.90 -24.52
C GLN A 238 -1.76 -3.19 -25.72
N PRO A 239 -1.60 -3.85 -26.89
CA PRO A 239 -1.10 -3.20 -28.09
C PRO A 239 -1.97 -2.02 -28.50
N CYS A 240 -1.36 -0.96 -29.00
CA CYS A 240 -2.07 0.18 -29.58
C CYS A 240 -1.42 0.63 -30.89
N HIS A 241 -2.19 1.28 -31.74
CA HIS A 241 -1.70 1.84 -33.00
C HIS A 241 -1.28 3.28 -32.80
N SER A 242 -0.22 3.71 -33.49
CA SER A 242 0.27 5.09 -33.48
C SER A 242 -0.75 6.10 -34.03
N SER A 243 -1.79 5.64 -34.74
CA SER A 243 -2.94 6.45 -35.13
C SER A 243 -3.80 6.89 -33.93
N ASN A 244 -3.70 6.22 -32.78
CA ASN A 244 -4.40 6.60 -31.57
C ASN A 244 -3.58 7.67 -30.82
N PRO A 245 -4.11 8.89 -30.60
CA PRO A 245 -3.35 10.01 -30.03
C PRO A 245 -2.75 9.76 -28.65
N GLY A 246 -3.31 8.82 -27.88
CA GLY A 246 -2.82 8.47 -26.55
C GLY A 246 -1.91 7.23 -26.51
N CYS A 247 -1.55 6.64 -27.65
CA CYS A 247 -0.71 5.45 -27.68
C CYS A 247 0.75 5.84 -27.40
N PRO A 248 1.42 5.22 -26.41
CA PRO A 248 2.84 5.47 -26.17
C PRO A 248 3.71 5.16 -27.40
N ASP A 249 4.85 5.84 -27.53
CA ASP A 249 5.79 5.69 -28.66
C ASP A 249 6.25 4.25 -28.90
N ASP A 250 6.22 3.44 -27.84
CA ASP A 250 6.65 2.06 -27.85
C ASP A 250 5.53 1.07 -28.24
N GLY A 251 4.37 1.59 -28.67
CA GLY A 251 3.30 0.88 -29.37
C GLY A 251 2.36 0.06 -28.48
N ARG A 252 2.40 0.26 -27.15
CA ARG A 252 1.53 -0.45 -26.21
C ARG A 252 1.23 0.36 -24.97
N TYR A 253 0.09 0.09 -24.38
CA TYR A 253 -0.20 0.45 -23.00
C TYR A 253 0.31 -0.64 -22.05
N GLN A 254 0.76 -0.21 -20.87
CA GLN A 254 1.18 -1.07 -19.77
C GLN A 254 0.47 -0.59 -18.50
N PHE A 255 -0.21 -1.47 -17.77
CA PHE A 255 -1.02 -1.06 -16.61
C PHE A 255 -0.68 -1.90 -15.38
N ASN A 256 -0.57 -1.23 -14.23
CA ASN A 256 -0.75 -1.87 -12.92
C ASN A 256 -2.23 -2.29 -12.85
N THR A 257 -2.49 -3.60 -12.72
CA THR A 257 -3.83 -4.14 -12.92
C THR A 257 -4.21 -5.10 -11.80
N ASN A 258 -5.32 -4.85 -11.12
CA ASN A 258 -6.00 -5.87 -10.35
C ASN A 258 -6.89 -6.72 -11.25
N VAL A 259 -6.93 -8.02 -11.01
CA VAL A 259 -7.83 -8.97 -11.67
C VAL A 259 -8.62 -9.74 -10.63
N VAL A 260 -9.87 -10.05 -10.97
CA VAL A 260 -10.79 -10.81 -10.13
C VAL A 260 -11.22 -12.07 -10.85
N PHE A 261 -10.94 -13.23 -10.25
CA PHE A 261 -11.44 -14.51 -10.71
C PHE A 261 -12.52 -15.03 -9.77
N SER A 262 -13.63 -15.54 -10.32
CA SER A 262 -14.65 -16.24 -9.55
C SER A 262 -14.17 -17.62 -9.11
N SER A 263 -14.90 -18.24 -8.18
CA SER A 263 -14.62 -19.60 -7.68
C SER A 263 -14.56 -20.70 -8.74
N ASN A 264 -15.08 -20.45 -9.95
CA ASN A 264 -14.97 -21.35 -11.09
C ASN A 264 -13.85 -20.96 -12.08
N GLY A 265 -12.98 -20.02 -11.75
CA GLY A 265 -11.85 -19.56 -12.58
C GLY A 265 -12.20 -18.58 -13.69
N THR A 266 -13.45 -18.13 -13.82
CA THR A 266 -13.81 -17.13 -14.84
C THR A 266 -13.25 -15.76 -14.44
N LEU A 267 -12.64 -15.04 -15.38
CA LEU A 267 -12.27 -13.63 -15.19
C LEU A 267 -13.55 -12.81 -15.08
N VAL A 268 -13.79 -12.23 -13.90
CA VAL A 268 -14.99 -11.45 -13.58
C VAL A 268 -14.80 -10.01 -14.01
N ASP A 269 -13.71 -9.39 -13.57
CA ASP A 269 -13.39 -8.01 -13.91
C ASP A 269 -11.89 -7.70 -13.75
N ARG A 270 -11.49 -6.51 -14.20
CA ARG A 270 -10.15 -5.96 -14.00
C ARG A 270 -10.21 -4.47 -13.67
N TYR A 271 -9.32 -4.02 -12.80
CA TYR A 271 -9.14 -2.61 -12.48
C TYR A 271 -7.72 -2.17 -12.85
N ARG A 272 -7.57 -1.12 -13.65
CA ARG A 272 -6.27 -0.49 -13.92
C ARG A 272 -6.05 0.67 -12.96
N LYS A 273 -4.95 0.65 -12.23
CA LYS A 273 -4.61 1.70 -11.25
C LYS A 273 -4.62 3.07 -11.89
N HIS A 274 -5.37 4.00 -11.31
CA HIS A 274 -5.50 5.35 -11.82
C HIS A 274 -4.42 6.28 -11.24
N ASN A 275 -4.28 6.28 -9.91
CA ASN A 275 -3.35 7.17 -9.21
C ASN A 275 -2.01 6.47 -9.00
N LEU A 276 -1.08 6.65 -9.94
CA LEU A 276 0.25 6.02 -9.89
C LEU A 276 1.16 6.67 -8.84
N TYR A 277 1.98 5.86 -8.16
CA TYR A 277 2.95 6.31 -7.15
C TYR A 277 4.39 6.03 -7.59
N PHE A 278 4.98 6.95 -8.37
CA PHE A 278 6.32 6.81 -8.97
C PHE A 278 6.50 5.57 -9.86
N GLU A 279 5.42 5.08 -10.47
CA GLU A 279 5.40 3.86 -11.28
C GLU A 279 5.73 4.11 -12.76
N ALA A 280 6.96 4.51 -13.07
CA ALA A 280 7.37 4.88 -14.43
C ALA A 280 7.23 3.75 -15.49
N ALA A 281 7.00 2.51 -15.05
CA ALA A 281 6.76 1.36 -15.92
C ALA A 281 5.33 1.29 -16.47
N PHE A 282 4.39 2.01 -15.85
CA PHE A 282 2.95 1.91 -16.13
C PHE A 282 2.38 3.23 -16.66
N ASP A 283 1.32 3.10 -17.45
CA ASP A 283 0.50 4.19 -17.97
C ASP A 283 -0.73 4.39 -17.07
N THR A 284 -1.19 5.63 -16.94
CA THR A 284 -2.49 5.92 -16.34
C THR A 284 -3.61 5.68 -17.37
N PRO A 285 -4.69 4.96 -17.03
CA PRO A 285 -5.80 4.76 -17.96
C PRO A 285 -6.49 6.10 -18.29
N LEU A 286 -6.83 6.31 -19.58
CA LEU A 286 -7.48 7.54 -20.05
C LEU A 286 -8.82 7.86 -19.38
N GLN A 287 -9.53 6.82 -18.93
CA GLN A 287 -10.75 6.92 -18.14
C GLN A 287 -10.57 6.08 -16.88
N VAL A 288 -11.07 6.58 -15.76
CA VAL A 288 -11.05 5.86 -14.49
C VAL A 288 -11.94 4.62 -14.60
N ASP A 289 -11.36 3.47 -14.27
CA ASP A 289 -12.10 2.22 -14.16
C ASP A 289 -12.91 2.20 -12.85
N HIS A 290 -14.23 2.29 -12.93
CA HIS A 290 -15.13 2.17 -11.76
C HIS A 290 -15.62 0.73 -11.63
N ILE A 291 -14.77 -0.11 -11.04
CA ILE A 291 -15.00 -1.56 -11.01
C ILE A 291 -15.72 -1.99 -9.73
N VAL A 292 -16.89 -2.58 -9.93
CA VAL A 292 -17.70 -3.24 -8.91
C VAL A 292 -18.15 -4.59 -9.45
N PHE A 293 -17.93 -5.66 -8.69
CA PHE A 293 -18.32 -7.01 -9.10
C PHE A 293 -19.24 -7.66 -8.08
N ASP A 294 -20.14 -8.50 -8.58
CA ASP A 294 -21.10 -9.23 -7.77
C ASP A 294 -20.51 -10.54 -7.22
N THR A 295 -20.80 -10.81 -5.95
CA THR A 295 -20.46 -12.07 -5.28
C THR A 295 -21.70 -12.69 -4.65
N PRO A 296 -21.79 -14.03 -4.57
CA PRO A 296 -22.93 -14.69 -3.95
C PRO A 296 -22.97 -14.55 -2.42
N PHE A 297 -21.87 -14.14 -1.78
CA PHE A 297 -21.73 -14.10 -0.32
C PHE A 297 -21.70 -12.68 0.26
N ALA A 298 -21.15 -11.70 -0.47
CA ALA A 298 -21.01 -10.32 0.00
C ALA A 298 -21.90 -9.34 -0.79
N GLY A 299 -22.50 -9.75 -1.90
CA GLY A 299 -23.13 -8.80 -2.83
C GLY A 299 -22.07 -8.06 -3.64
N LYS A 300 -22.24 -6.74 -3.81
CA LYS A 300 -21.32 -5.89 -4.58
C LYS A 300 -20.03 -5.60 -3.82
N VAL A 301 -18.91 -5.81 -4.49
CA VAL A 301 -17.56 -5.55 -3.98
C VAL A 301 -16.85 -4.59 -4.92
N GLY A 302 -16.37 -3.48 -4.39
CA GLY A 302 -15.54 -2.52 -5.12
C GLY A 302 -14.05 -2.87 -5.02
N ILE A 303 -13.26 -2.35 -5.95
CA ILE A 303 -11.81 -2.60 -6.00
C ILE A 303 -11.05 -1.37 -6.45
N PHE A 304 -9.94 -1.09 -5.77
CA PHE A 304 -8.94 -0.10 -6.16
C PHE A 304 -7.59 -0.45 -5.53
N THR A 305 -6.52 0.31 -5.83
CA THR A 305 -5.16 -0.10 -5.50
C THR A 305 -4.38 1.00 -4.79
N CYS A 306 -3.82 0.68 -3.62
CA CYS A 306 -2.79 1.49 -2.96
C CYS A 306 -3.10 3.00 -2.94
N PHE A 307 -2.26 3.80 -3.58
CA PHE A 307 -2.33 5.25 -3.56
C PHE A 307 -3.70 5.84 -3.95
N ASP A 308 -4.54 5.10 -4.68
CA ASP A 308 -5.94 5.45 -4.95
C ASP A 308 -6.75 5.80 -3.69
N ILE A 309 -6.44 5.23 -2.51
CA ILE A 309 -7.17 5.50 -1.25
C ILE A 309 -7.19 6.98 -0.84
N LEU A 310 -6.21 7.77 -1.31
CA LEU A 310 -6.07 9.19 -0.97
C LEU A 310 -6.82 10.11 -1.94
N PHE A 311 -7.44 9.57 -3.00
CA PHE A 311 -8.07 10.36 -4.06
C PHE A 311 -9.57 10.08 -4.17
N PHE A 312 -10.28 11.02 -4.80
CA PHE A 312 -11.71 10.88 -5.01
C PHE A 312 -12.04 9.72 -5.94
N ASP A 313 -11.32 9.64 -7.06
CA ASP A 313 -11.51 8.62 -8.09
C ASP A 313 -10.38 7.58 -8.04
N PRO A 314 -10.70 6.27 -7.99
CA PRO A 314 -12.05 5.68 -7.88
C PRO A 314 -12.55 5.52 -6.42
N ALA A 315 -11.71 5.76 -5.42
CA ALA A 315 -11.94 5.22 -4.06
C ALA A 315 -13.24 5.73 -3.42
N VAL A 316 -13.52 7.04 -3.52
CA VAL A 316 -14.74 7.64 -2.97
C VAL A 316 -15.90 7.53 -3.94
N SER A 317 -15.66 7.67 -5.25
CA SER A 317 -16.72 7.59 -6.26
C SER A 317 -17.39 6.22 -6.31
N LEU A 318 -16.65 5.13 -6.09
CA LEU A 318 -17.21 3.77 -5.96
C LEU A 318 -18.21 3.65 -4.80
N LEU A 319 -17.96 4.35 -3.70
CA LEU A 319 -18.79 4.29 -2.49
C LEU A 319 -20.00 5.24 -2.54
N ARG A 320 -20.19 5.96 -3.64
CA ARG A 320 -21.46 6.66 -3.91
C ARG A 320 -22.60 5.67 -4.19
N ASP A 321 -22.29 4.44 -4.62
CA ASP A 321 -23.27 3.36 -4.68
C ASP A 321 -23.46 2.76 -3.27
N PRO A 322 -24.62 2.95 -2.61
CA PRO A 322 -24.85 2.47 -1.25
C PRO A 322 -24.91 0.93 -1.14
N GLU A 323 -24.96 0.22 -2.27
CA GLU A 323 -24.88 -1.23 -2.31
C GLU A 323 -23.45 -1.74 -2.18
N VAL A 324 -22.42 -0.90 -2.41
CA VAL A 324 -21.01 -1.26 -2.25
C VAL A 324 -20.61 -1.14 -0.79
N LYS A 325 -20.63 -2.26 -0.07
CA LYS A 325 -20.31 -2.34 1.36
C LYS A 325 -18.96 -2.99 1.66
N HIS A 326 -18.25 -3.38 0.60
CA HIS A 326 -17.03 -4.17 0.67
C HIS A 326 -16.04 -3.67 -0.35
N ILE A 327 -14.81 -3.45 0.09
CA ILE A 327 -13.68 -3.09 -0.77
C ILE A 327 -12.58 -4.14 -0.63
N VAL A 328 -12.06 -4.59 -1.77
CA VAL A 328 -10.80 -5.34 -1.84
C VAL A 328 -9.69 -4.41 -2.31
N TYR A 329 -8.56 -4.45 -1.61
CA TYR A 329 -7.51 -3.44 -1.73
C TYR A 329 -6.12 -4.08 -1.72
N PRO A 330 -5.63 -4.53 -2.88
CA PRO A 330 -4.22 -4.82 -3.09
C PRO A 330 -3.38 -3.55 -2.89
N THR A 331 -2.28 -3.65 -2.15
CA THR A 331 -1.41 -2.51 -1.90
C THR A 331 0.06 -2.89 -1.69
N ALA A 332 0.97 -1.98 -2.03
CA ALA A 332 2.40 -2.02 -1.71
C ALA A 332 2.74 -0.73 -0.94
N TRP A 333 2.12 -0.58 0.22
CA TRP A 333 2.12 0.65 1.01
C TRP A 333 3.37 0.76 1.87
N MET A 334 4.09 1.89 1.72
CA MET A 334 5.17 2.29 2.62
C MET A 334 4.58 3.08 3.79
N ASN A 335 4.78 2.59 5.01
CA ASN A 335 4.29 3.26 6.21
C ASN A 335 4.96 4.63 6.37
N GLN A 336 4.15 5.66 6.56
CA GLN A 336 4.63 7.01 6.85
C GLN A 336 3.89 7.56 8.07
N LEU A 337 4.52 7.43 9.23
CA LEU A 337 3.97 7.86 10.51
C LEU A 337 4.04 9.39 10.65
N PRO A 338 3.17 10.01 11.48
CA PRO A 338 2.15 9.39 12.33
C PRO A 338 0.75 9.35 11.73
N LEU A 339 0.55 9.68 10.45
CA LEU A 339 -0.78 9.84 9.85
C LEU A 339 -1.13 8.77 8.80
N LEU A 340 -0.13 8.20 8.12
CA LEU A 340 -0.31 7.33 6.96
C LEU A 340 0.38 5.97 7.15
N ALA A 341 0.31 5.38 8.35
CA ALA A 341 0.58 3.95 8.48
C ALA A 341 -0.53 3.15 7.79
N ALA A 342 -0.17 2.05 7.10
CA ALA A 342 -1.06 1.20 6.32
C ALA A 342 -2.32 0.81 7.11
N ILE A 343 -2.13 0.08 8.22
CA ILE A 343 -3.24 -0.39 9.07
C ILE A 343 -4.07 0.77 9.64
N GLN A 344 -3.49 1.95 9.81
CA GLN A 344 -4.12 3.13 10.40
C GLN A 344 -5.06 3.80 9.40
N ILE A 345 -4.57 4.15 8.20
CA ILE A 345 -5.40 4.81 7.19
C ILE A 345 -6.44 3.87 6.59
N GLN A 346 -6.10 2.59 6.41
CA GLN A 346 -7.02 1.57 5.87
C GLN A 346 -8.19 1.29 6.83
N SER A 347 -7.91 1.20 8.14
CA SER A 347 -8.98 1.07 9.14
C SER A 347 -9.85 2.32 9.26
N ALA A 348 -9.24 3.51 9.21
CA ALA A 348 -9.96 4.78 9.25
C ALA A 348 -10.89 4.95 8.04
N PHE A 349 -10.47 4.50 6.86
CA PHE A 349 -11.29 4.47 5.66
C PHE A 349 -12.51 3.55 5.82
N ALA A 350 -12.31 2.34 6.37
CA ALA A 350 -13.41 1.42 6.69
C ALA A 350 -14.43 2.02 7.67
N ILE A 351 -13.93 2.70 8.71
CA ILE A 351 -14.77 3.37 9.71
C ILE A 351 -15.56 4.52 9.10
N ALA A 352 -14.89 5.41 8.36
CA ALA A 352 -15.49 6.63 7.80
C ALA A 352 -16.66 6.32 6.85
N PHE A 353 -16.52 5.27 6.04
CA PHE A 353 -17.54 4.87 5.08
C PHE A 353 -18.48 3.75 5.58
N GLY A 354 -18.24 3.19 6.76
CA GLY A 354 -19.09 2.13 7.30
C GLY A 354 -19.03 0.82 6.50
N ILE A 355 -17.87 0.47 5.94
CA ILE A 355 -17.67 -0.67 5.03
C ILE A 355 -16.72 -1.73 5.61
N ASN A 356 -16.73 -2.93 5.03
CA ASN A 356 -15.62 -3.86 5.20
C ASN A 356 -14.52 -3.56 4.17
N PHE A 357 -13.27 -3.58 4.62
CA PHE A 357 -12.11 -3.25 3.81
C PHE A 357 -11.04 -4.32 3.96
N LEU A 358 -10.66 -4.97 2.86
CA LEU A 358 -9.72 -6.08 2.82
C LEU A 358 -8.41 -5.61 2.20
N ALA A 359 -7.46 -5.23 3.04
CA ALA A 359 -6.16 -4.70 2.62
C ALA A 359 -5.05 -5.75 2.67
N ALA A 360 -4.53 -6.13 1.51
CA ALA A 360 -3.38 -7.04 1.39
C ALA A 360 -2.15 -6.22 0.99
N ASN A 361 -1.19 -6.08 1.91
CA ASN A 361 0.04 -5.32 1.70
C ASN A 361 1.22 -6.23 1.34
N VAL A 362 2.30 -5.65 0.83
CA VAL A 362 3.60 -6.31 0.66
C VAL A 362 4.37 -6.34 1.99
N HIS A 363 5.10 -7.43 2.24
CA HIS A 363 5.95 -7.60 3.41
C HIS A 363 7.40 -7.36 3.00
N HIS A 364 7.82 -6.11 3.13
CA HIS A 364 9.19 -5.71 2.89
C HIS A 364 9.66 -4.69 3.95
N PRO A 365 10.02 -5.18 5.16
CA PRO A 365 10.37 -4.32 6.29
C PRO A 365 11.45 -3.27 6.01
N THR A 366 12.43 -3.61 5.15
CA THR A 366 13.52 -2.67 4.81
C THR A 366 13.06 -1.44 4.01
N LEU A 367 11.85 -1.47 3.45
CA LEU A 367 11.20 -0.33 2.79
C LEU A 367 10.02 0.22 3.58
N GLY A 368 9.85 -0.20 4.84
CA GLY A 368 8.70 0.20 5.66
C GLY A 368 7.37 -0.36 5.15
N MET A 369 7.38 -1.40 4.32
CA MET A 369 6.18 -2.04 3.81
C MET A 369 5.81 -3.23 4.71
N THR A 370 4.76 -3.03 5.49
CA THR A 370 4.06 -4.06 6.27
C THR A 370 2.76 -3.43 6.75
N GLY A 371 1.78 -4.24 7.15
CA GLY A 371 0.47 -3.73 7.56
C GLY A 371 -0.61 -4.19 6.60
N SER A 372 -1.06 -5.42 6.80
CA SER A 372 -2.23 -5.98 6.13
C SER A 372 -3.39 -6.07 7.14
N GLY A 373 -4.63 -5.98 6.70
CA GLY A 373 -5.76 -6.08 7.62
C GLY A 373 -7.14 -6.18 7.01
N ILE A 374 -8.00 -6.94 7.68
CA ILE A 374 -9.45 -7.02 7.44
C ILE A 374 -10.09 -6.04 8.42
N HIS A 375 -10.54 -4.90 7.91
CA HIS A 375 -11.10 -3.82 8.70
C HIS A 375 -12.61 -3.77 8.50
N THR A 376 -13.34 -3.76 9.60
CA THR A 376 -14.78 -3.46 9.66
C THR A 376 -14.95 -2.15 10.44
N PRO A 377 -16.14 -1.51 10.41
CA PRO A 377 -16.31 -0.25 11.10
C PRO A 377 -16.12 -0.34 12.62
N LEU A 378 -16.31 -1.53 13.21
CA LEU A 378 -16.24 -1.75 14.67
C LEU A 378 -14.98 -2.50 15.11
N GLN A 379 -14.40 -3.30 14.22
CA GLN A 379 -13.31 -4.22 14.55
C GLN A 379 -12.32 -4.35 13.40
N SER A 380 -11.03 -4.46 13.73
CA SER A 380 -9.97 -4.75 12.77
C SER A 380 -9.19 -6.01 13.15
N PHE A 381 -8.90 -6.85 12.15
CA PHE A 381 -7.99 -7.99 12.24
C PHE A 381 -6.78 -7.67 11.38
N TRP A 382 -5.61 -7.47 11.96
CA TRP A 382 -4.47 -6.91 11.26
C TRP A 382 -3.16 -7.60 11.64
N TYR A 383 -2.17 -7.46 10.78
CA TYR A 383 -0.80 -7.92 11.00
C TYR A 383 0.17 -6.82 10.57
N HIS A 384 1.15 -6.56 11.42
CA HIS A 384 2.25 -5.63 11.19
C HIS A 384 3.50 -6.19 11.87
N ASP A 385 4.60 -6.28 11.14
CA ASP A 385 5.86 -6.81 11.66
C ASP A 385 7.06 -6.22 10.91
N MET A 386 7.96 -5.56 11.65
CA MET A 386 9.17 -4.97 11.09
C MET A 386 10.43 -5.81 11.37
N GLU A 387 10.30 -6.89 12.12
CA GLU A 387 11.42 -7.75 12.56
C GLU A 387 11.56 -8.98 11.65
N SER A 388 10.44 -9.65 11.37
CA SER A 388 10.41 -10.86 10.56
C SER A 388 10.40 -10.52 9.07
N SER A 389 10.90 -11.43 8.23
CA SER A 389 10.70 -11.40 6.77
C SER A 389 9.63 -12.39 6.28
N ARG A 390 8.92 -13.04 7.22
CA ARG A 390 7.87 -14.00 6.90
C ARG A 390 6.58 -13.26 6.52
N GLY A 391 5.92 -13.74 5.48
CA GLY A 391 4.55 -13.33 5.17
C GLY A 391 3.56 -13.85 6.21
N HIS A 392 2.33 -13.35 6.14
CA HIS A 392 1.26 -13.68 7.09
C HIS A 392 -0.06 -13.92 6.36
N LEU A 393 -0.88 -14.82 6.90
CA LEU A 393 -2.24 -15.08 6.44
C LEU A 393 -3.23 -14.61 7.52
N ILE A 394 -4.05 -13.61 7.17
CA ILE A 394 -5.13 -13.13 8.06
C ILE A 394 -6.44 -13.75 7.60
N THR A 395 -7.17 -14.36 8.53
CA THR A 395 -8.51 -14.88 8.27
C THR A 395 -9.52 -14.30 9.24
N ALA A 396 -10.66 -13.85 8.74
CA ALA A 396 -11.74 -13.36 9.61
C ALA A 396 -13.11 -13.66 9.00
N LYS A 397 -14.12 -13.72 9.88
CA LYS A 397 -15.52 -13.66 9.44
C LYS A 397 -16.01 -12.24 9.50
N VAL A 398 -16.66 -11.77 8.44
CA VAL A 398 -17.24 -10.41 8.41
C VAL A 398 -18.72 -10.47 8.05
N ALA A 399 -19.44 -9.45 8.50
CA ALA A 399 -20.87 -9.30 8.21
C ALA A 399 -21.08 -8.82 6.78
N ARG A 400 -22.07 -9.38 6.09
CA ARG A 400 -22.54 -8.90 4.77
C ARG A 400 -23.08 -7.47 4.80
N ASN A 401 -23.67 -7.06 5.91
CA ASN A 401 -24.15 -5.70 6.09
C ASN A 401 -23.46 -5.12 7.33
N PRO A 402 -22.27 -4.50 7.18
CA PRO A 402 -21.60 -3.86 8.29
C PRO A 402 -22.46 -2.71 8.86
N VAL A 403 -22.37 -2.54 10.18
CA VAL A 403 -23.01 -1.43 10.91
C VAL A 403 -21.93 -0.40 11.21
N GLY A 404 -22.15 0.84 10.78
CA GLY A 404 -21.21 1.95 11.00
C GLY A 404 -21.16 2.43 12.45
N LEU A 405 -20.07 3.11 12.80
CA LEU A 405 -19.92 3.83 14.08
C LEU A 405 -20.62 5.18 14.12
N VAL A 406 -20.92 5.75 12.95
CA VAL A 406 -21.61 7.04 12.83
C VAL A 406 -23.00 6.87 13.42
N GLY A 407 -23.23 7.55 14.54
CA GLY A 407 -24.42 7.34 15.36
C GLY A 407 -25.70 7.41 14.55
N SER A 408 -26.53 6.37 14.70
CA SER A 408 -27.97 6.51 14.53
C SER A 408 -28.40 7.73 15.33
N GLU A 409 -28.96 8.74 14.67
CA GLU A 409 -29.89 9.65 15.32
C GLU A 409 -30.84 8.78 16.18
N ASN A 410 -31.04 9.15 17.45
CA ASN A 410 -31.91 8.50 18.45
C ASN A 410 -31.27 7.56 19.50
N THR A 411 -30.20 7.97 20.18
CA THR A 411 -30.02 7.56 21.60
C THR A 411 -29.65 8.74 22.50
N THR A 412 -30.65 9.56 22.82
CA THR A 412 -30.68 10.32 24.08
C THR A 412 -30.69 9.32 25.24
N THR A 413 -29.52 8.92 25.74
CA THR A 413 -29.26 8.43 27.12
C THR A 413 -27.87 7.80 27.21
N ASP A 414 -26.82 8.61 27.30
CA ASP A 414 -25.82 8.45 28.37
C ASP A 414 -25.03 9.76 28.46
N THR A 415 -25.26 10.54 29.52
CA THR A 415 -24.61 11.86 29.69
C THR A 415 -23.23 11.65 30.25
N ASP A 416 -22.31 11.27 29.38
CA ASP A 416 -20.92 11.16 29.72
C ASP A 416 -20.35 12.54 30.12
N ILE A 417 -19.59 12.57 31.22
CA ILE A 417 -18.99 13.78 31.80
C ILE A 417 -18.20 14.58 30.76
N SER A 418 -17.45 13.91 29.87
CA SER A 418 -16.68 14.59 28.81
C SER A 418 -17.58 15.25 27.77
N HIS A 419 -18.70 14.62 27.41
CA HIS A 419 -19.70 15.17 26.50
C HIS A 419 -20.43 16.36 27.12
N SER A 420 -20.76 16.29 28.42
CA SER A 420 -21.35 17.44 29.13
C SER A 420 -20.41 18.65 29.22
N LYS A 421 -19.10 18.42 29.39
CA LYS A 421 -18.07 19.47 29.36
C LYS A 421 -17.95 20.07 27.96
N PHE A 422 -17.93 19.23 26.92
CA PHE A 422 -17.93 19.66 25.53
C PHE A 422 -19.14 20.56 25.20
N LEU A 423 -20.36 20.14 25.52
CA LEU A 423 -21.57 20.93 25.30
C LEU A 423 -21.53 22.29 26.01
N LYS A 424 -20.99 22.34 27.24
CA LYS A 424 -20.80 23.60 27.97
C LYS A 424 -19.79 24.53 27.27
N ILE A 425 -18.70 23.99 26.73
CA ILE A 425 -17.68 24.77 26.02
C ILE A 425 -18.24 25.36 24.72
N LEU A 426 -19.01 24.57 23.97
CA LEU A 426 -19.69 25.07 22.77
C LEU A 426 -20.73 26.14 23.11
N ALA A 427 -21.55 25.90 24.14
CA ALA A 427 -22.55 26.86 24.61
C ALA A 427 -21.93 28.16 25.16
N SER A 428 -20.68 28.11 25.63
CA SER A 428 -19.94 29.28 26.10
C SER A 428 -19.25 30.08 24.97
N SER A 429 -19.36 29.66 23.72
CA SER A 429 -18.92 30.48 22.58
C SER A 429 -19.91 31.64 22.39
N PRO A 430 -19.44 32.89 22.24
CA PRO A 430 -20.31 34.05 22.42
C PRO A 430 -21.29 34.22 21.26
N PHE A 431 -22.57 33.95 21.51
CA PHE A 431 -23.65 34.53 20.72
C PHE A 431 -23.97 35.90 21.33
N CYS A 432 -23.46 36.97 20.72
CA CYS A 432 -23.85 38.33 21.10
C CYS A 432 -25.17 38.67 20.40
N GLU A 433 -26.30 38.51 21.07
CA GLU A 433 -27.54 39.14 20.63
C GLU A 433 -27.40 40.66 20.79
N ARG A 434 -27.59 41.37 19.67
CA ARG A 434 -27.72 42.83 19.68
C ARG A 434 -29.13 43.17 20.12
N ASP A 435 -29.29 43.54 21.38
CA ASP A 435 -30.36 44.43 21.78
C ASP A 435 -29.81 45.62 22.57
N ALA A 436 -30.41 46.77 22.31
CA ALA A 436 -30.00 48.06 22.81
C ALA A 436 -30.17 48.16 24.34
N GLN A 437 -29.23 48.89 24.96
CA GLN A 437 -29.10 49.19 26.38
C GLN A 437 -28.46 48.08 27.26
N GLU A 438 -27.21 48.36 27.64
CA GLU A 438 -26.39 47.73 28.70
C GLU A 438 -25.97 46.27 28.51
N VAL A 439 -24.79 46.12 27.88
CA VAL A 439 -24.07 44.84 27.78
C VAL A 439 -23.31 44.59 29.09
N TYR A 440 -23.88 43.76 29.96
CA TYR A 440 -23.12 43.09 31.02
C TYR A 440 -22.60 41.77 30.46
N CYS A 441 -21.41 41.77 29.85
CA CYS A 441 -20.70 40.51 29.60
C CYS A 441 -20.27 39.95 30.96
N GLU A 442 -20.89 38.86 31.41
CA GLU A 442 -20.32 38.11 32.52
C GLU A 442 -18.89 37.69 32.14
N ARG A 443 -17.98 38.22 32.94
CA ARG A 443 -16.54 38.15 32.80
C ARG A 443 -16.12 36.68 32.72
N ASP A 444 -15.52 36.31 31.60
CA ASP A 444 -14.69 35.13 31.32
C ASP A 444 -14.77 34.00 32.34
N ALA A 445 -15.29 32.86 31.91
CA ALA A 445 -15.02 31.58 32.55
C ALA A 445 -13.50 31.27 32.46
N ARG A 446 -12.72 31.81 33.41
CA ARG A 446 -11.48 31.32 34.07
C ARG A 446 -10.40 30.52 33.31
N TRP A 447 -10.41 30.39 31.98
CA TRP A 447 -9.46 29.54 31.24
C TRP A 447 -8.50 30.29 30.31
N ASN A 448 -8.45 31.63 30.36
CA ASN A 448 -7.77 32.44 29.35
C ASN A 448 -6.60 33.32 29.86
N LEU A 449 -5.82 32.85 30.84
CA LEU A 449 -4.64 33.60 31.31
C LEU A 449 -3.27 32.96 31.06
N ASP A 450 -3.19 31.72 30.55
CA ASP A 450 -1.92 31.09 30.15
C ASP A 450 -2.15 30.12 28.96
N ALA A 451 -2.56 30.63 27.80
CA ALA A 451 -2.60 29.80 26.59
C ALA A 451 -1.17 29.31 26.30
N PRO A 452 -0.92 27.98 26.18
CA PRO A 452 0.42 27.49 25.96
C PRO A 452 0.98 28.05 24.64
N PRO A 453 2.27 28.41 24.58
CA PRO A 453 2.85 28.97 23.36
C PRO A 453 2.71 27.96 22.21
N THR A 454 2.19 28.44 21.09
CA THR A 454 2.14 27.66 19.85
C THR A 454 3.54 27.56 19.25
N PHE A 455 3.84 26.46 18.59
CA PHE A 455 5.06 26.25 17.83
C PHE A 455 4.75 25.59 16.49
N HIS A 456 5.74 25.53 15.61
CA HIS A 456 5.62 24.89 14.32
C HIS A 456 6.56 23.69 14.26
N SER A 457 6.12 22.61 13.63
CA SER A 457 6.93 21.43 13.38
C SER A 457 6.46 20.74 12.11
N GLU A 458 7.40 20.11 11.42
CA GLU A 458 7.09 19.35 10.22
C GLU A 458 6.51 17.98 10.61
N MET A 459 5.38 17.65 10.02
CA MET A 459 4.75 16.33 10.12
C MET A 459 4.29 15.94 8.73
N MET A 460 4.75 14.79 8.23
CA MET A 460 4.46 14.36 6.86
C MET A 460 4.86 15.39 5.79
N TYR A 461 6.00 16.08 5.98
CA TYR A 461 6.48 17.17 5.12
C TYR A 461 5.62 18.45 5.09
N ASP A 462 4.56 18.49 5.89
CA ASP A 462 3.70 19.65 6.03
C ASP A 462 4.03 20.41 7.32
N ASN A 463 3.97 21.74 7.27
CA ASN A 463 4.29 22.58 8.42
C ASN A 463 3.04 22.77 9.29
N PHE A 464 2.92 21.98 10.37
CA PHE A 464 1.79 22.04 11.29
C PHE A 464 1.97 23.17 12.32
N THR A 465 0.85 23.76 12.75
CA THR A 465 0.80 24.62 13.93
C THR A 465 0.39 23.76 15.12
N LEU A 466 1.21 23.73 16.16
CA LEU A 466 1.02 22.85 17.32
C LEU A 466 0.97 23.62 18.64
N VAL A 467 0.27 23.03 19.60
CA VAL A 467 0.25 23.45 21.01
C VAL A 467 0.59 22.27 21.91
N PRO A 468 1.52 22.41 22.87
CA PRO A 468 1.94 21.30 23.73
C PRO A 468 0.87 20.91 24.75
N VAL A 469 0.82 19.62 25.09
CA VAL A 469 -0.18 19.02 25.99
C VAL A 469 0.42 18.80 27.38
N TRP A 470 0.11 19.69 28.33
CA TRP A 470 0.66 19.70 29.70
C TRP A 470 -0.30 19.16 30.77
N GLY A 471 0.20 18.75 31.94
CA GLY A 471 -0.65 18.40 33.10
C GLY A 471 -1.61 17.20 32.93
N LYS A 472 -2.32 16.81 33.99
CA LYS A 472 -3.16 15.59 33.94
C LYS A 472 -4.46 15.76 33.17
N GLU A 473 -4.97 16.97 33.03
CA GLU A 473 -6.19 17.28 32.29
C GLU A 473 -6.03 18.67 31.68
N GLY A 474 -6.80 18.95 30.63
CA GLY A 474 -6.75 20.25 30.00
C GLY A 474 -7.71 20.40 28.83
N TYR A 475 -7.90 21.66 28.44
CA TYR A 475 -8.57 22.06 27.22
C TYR A 475 -7.56 22.84 26.37
N LEU A 476 -7.43 22.45 25.11
CA LEU A 476 -6.54 23.11 24.15
C LEU A 476 -7.32 23.44 22.89
N ARG A 477 -6.96 24.56 22.27
CA ARG A 477 -7.45 24.98 20.97
C ARG A 477 -6.31 25.55 20.16
N VAL A 478 -6.21 25.15 18.89
CA VAL A 478 -5.22 25.65 17.93
C VAL A 478 -5.89 25.78 16.58
N CYS A 479 -5.58 26.84 15.83
CA CYS A 479 -6.18 27.11 14.53
C CYS A 479 -5.09 27.36 13.48
N SER A 480 -5.35 26.93 12.25
CA SER A 480 -4.57 27.28 11.06
C SER A 480 -5.54 27.50 9.91
N ASN A 481 -5.41 28.64 9.23
CA ASN A 481 -6.33 29.08 8.18
C ASN A 481 -7.80 29.01 8.62
N SER A 482 -8.61 28.15 7.99
CA SER A 482 -10.04 28.01 8.27
C SER A 482 -10.36 26.94 9.32
N LEU A 483 -9.41 26.07 9.62
CA LEU A 483 -9.57 24.96 10.56
C LEU A 483 -9.10 25.34 11.97
N CYS A 484 -9.96 25.10 12.95
CA CYS A 484 -9.69 25.16 14.37
C CYS A 484 -9.90 23.78 14.99
N CYS A 485 -8.86 23.24 15.59
CA CYS A 485 -8.87 21.97 16.30
C CYS A 485 -8.93 22.23 17.79
N SER A 486 -9.75 21.45 18.48
CA SER A 486 -9.91 21.51 19.93
C SER A 486 -9.76 20.12 20.55
N LEU A 487 -9.17 20.08 21.74
CA LEU A 487 -8.93 18.86 22.49
C LEU A 487 -9.33 19.06 23.94
N LEU A 488 -10.19 18.19 24.43
CA LEU A 488 -10.42 17.99 25.85
C LEU A 488 -9.82 16.64 26.24
N TYR A 489 -8.92 16.62 27.22
CA TYR A 489 -8.25 15.39 27.61
C TYR A 489 -8.10 15.23 29.12
N GLN A 490 -7.96 13.97 29.52
CA GLN A 490 -7.56 13.54 30.84
C GLN A 490 -6.56 12.39 30.72
N ARG A 491 -5.55 12.38 31.57
CA ARG A 491 -4.47 11.40 31.62
C ARG A 491 -4.51 10.68 32.97
N PRO A 492 -4.71 9.35 32.99
CA PRO A 492 -4.65 8.57 34.22
C PRO A 492 -3.30 8.73 34.94
N ALA A 493 -2.21 8.76 34.18
CA ALA A 493 -0.86 9.00 34.65
C ALA A 493 -0.10 9.94 33.71
N LEU A 494 0.82 10.75 34.26
CA LEU A 494 1.73 11.56 33.45
C LEU A 494 2.89 10.69 33.00
N SER A 495 3.13 10.60 31.70
CA SER A 495 4.39 10.09 31.15
C SER A 495 5.43 11.22 31.08
N ARG A 496 6.71 10.86 30.91
CA ARG A 496 7.79 11.82 30.64
C ARG A 496 7.86 12.20 29.16
N GLU A 497 6.84 11.86 28.38
CA GLU A 497 6.81 12.10 26.94
C GLU A 497 6.10 13.41 26.64
N LEU A 498 6.55 14.09 25.60
CA LEU A 498 5.88 15.26 25.08
C LEU A 498 4.77 14.83 24.12
N TYR A 499 3.61 15.44 24.28
CA TYR A 499 2.48 15.33 23.37
C TYR A 499 2.10 16.73 22.89
N ALA A 500 1.54 16.81 21.68
CA ALA A 500 1.09 18.06 21.09
C ALA A 500 -0.25 17.85 20.36
N LEU A 501 -1.10 18.88 20.40
CA LEU A 501 -2.24 19.02 19.50
C LEU A 501 -1.78 19.88 18.31
N GLY A 502 -1.86 19.32 17.11
CA GLY A 502 -1.53 19.97 15.85
C GLY A 502 -2.75 20.22 14.98
N VAL A 503 -2.66 21.27 14.15
CA VAL A 503 -3.61 21.59 13.09
C VAL A 503 -2.88 21.90 11.78
N PHE A 504 -3.45 21.44 10.67
CA PHE A 504 -3.03 21.79 9.32
C PHE A 504 -4.24 21.94 8.41
N ASP A 505 -4.21 22.95 7.54
CA ASP A 505 -5.23 23.25 6.54
C ASP A 505 -4.50 23.79 5.30
N GLY A 506 -4.19 22.91 4.35
CA GLY A 506 -3.32 23.26 3.22
C GLY A 506 -3.14 22.16 2.18
N LEU A 507 -2.43 22.53 1.11
CA LEU A 507 -2.07 21.63 0.02
C LEU A 507 -0.78 20.87 0.35
N HIS A 508 -0.88 19.55 0.45
CA HIS A 508 0.28 18.66 0.52
C HIS A 508 0.88 18.49 -0.88
N THR A 509 2.21 18.47 -1.00
CA THR A 509 2.89 18.47 -2.32
C THR A 509 4.04 17.47 -2.44
N VAL A 510 4.45 16.81 -1.35
CA VAL A 510 5.61 15.92 -1.34
C VAL A 510 5.17 14.48 -1.57
N HIS A 511 5.66 13.81 -2.61
CA HIS A 511 5.19 12.46 -2.98
C HIS A 511 3.70 12.34 -3.36
N GLY A 512 3.05 13.47 -3.65
CA GLY A 512 1.67 13.55 -4.11
C GLY A 512 1.17 14.97 -4.01
N THR A 513 0.08 15.31 -4.71
CA THR A 513 -0.56 16.61 -4.59
C THR A 513 -2.01 16.41 -4.19
N TYR A 514 -2.35 16.90 -3.00
CA TYR A 514 -3.68 16.73 -2.43
C TYR A 514 -3.94 17.67 -1.24
N TYR A 515 -5.16 18.21 -1.11
CA TYR A 515 -5.52 19.18 -0.07
C TYR A 515 -6.08 18.52 1.20
N VAL A 516 -5.51 18.85 2.36
CA VAL A 516 -5.89 18.23 3.63
C VAL A 516 -6.25 19.24 4.70
N GLN A 517 -7.20 18.85 5.54
CA GLN A 517 -7.52 19.47 6.81
C GLN A 517 -7.28 18.43 7.89
N VAL A 518 -6.42 18.71 8.88
CA VAL A 518 -6.01 17.71 9.87
C VAL A 518 -6.04 18.30 11.27
N CYS A 519 -6.70 17.59 12.19
CA CYS A 519 -6.53 17.77 13.64
C CYS A 519 -5.83 16.53 14.19
N ALA A 520 -4.69 16.69 14.89
CA ALA A 520 -3.92 15.54 15.35
C ALA A 520 -3.38 15.73 16.79
N LEU A 521 -3.70 14.81 17.69
CA LEU A 521 -3.01 14.63 18.96
C LEU A 521 -1.91 13.59 18.76
N VAL A 522 -0.64 14.03 18.86
CA VAL A 522 0.52 13.19 18.54
C VAL A 522 1.52 13.14 19.69
N LYS A 523 2.19 12.00 19.86
CA LYS A 523 3.40 11.90 20.68
C LYS A 523 4.58 12.46 19.88
N CYS A 524 5.48 13.20 20.54
CA CYS A 524 6.69 13.72 19.91
C CYS A 524 7.85 12.73 20.06
N GLY A 525 8.81 12.76 19.12
CA GLY A 525 9.96 11.85 19.12
C GLY A 525 10.89 12.03 20.32
N SER A 526 10.93 13.23 20.87
CA SER A 526 11.73 13.61 22.04
C SER A 526 10.98 14.67 22.88
N LEU A 527 11.69 15.28 23.83
CA LEU A 527 11.18 16.45 24.57
C LEU A 527 11.29 17.76 23.77
N GLY A 528 11.97 17.76 22.62
CA GLY A 528 12.08 18.91 21.72
C GLY A 528 10.82 19.10 20.88
N PHE A 529 10.40 20.35 20.69
CA PHE A 529 9.19 20.70 19.93
C PHE A 529 9.30 20.36 18.43
N ASP A 530 10.51 20.43 17.88
CA ASP A 530 10.88 20.04 16.51
C ASP A 530 10.76 18.53 16.24
N SER A 531 10.61 17.71 17.29
CA SER A 531 10.41 16.27 17.15
C SER A 531 8.94 15.85 17.06
N CYS A 532 8.00 16.79 17.19
CA CYS A 532 6.58 16.51 17.04
C CYS A 532 6.23 16.35 15.55
N GLY A 533 5.82 15.14 15.16
CA GLY A 533 5.60 14.77 13.76
C GLY A 533 6.61 13.76 13.20
N GLN A 534 7.65 13.41 13.97
CA GLN A 534 8.60 12.34 13.61
C GLN A 534 7.93 10.96 13.62
N GLU A 535 8.50 10.04 12.85
CA GLU A 535 8.04 8.65 12.80
C GLU A 535 8.39 7.89 14.08
N ILE A 536 7.36 7.46 14.79
CA ILE A 536 7.46 6.79 16.08
C ILE A 536 6.44 5.66 16.18
N THR A 537 6.81 4.56 16.81
CA THR A 537 5.92 3.41 17.02
C THR A 537 5.60 3.16 18.48
N GLU A 538 6.38 3.73 19.40
CA GLU A 538 6.25 3.50 20.84
C GLU A 538 5.83 4.76 21.60
N ALA A 539 4.92 4.56 22.55
CA ALA A 539 4.38 5.57 23.42
C ALA A 539 3.91 4.97 24.76
N ALA A 540 4.06 5.71 25.85
CA ALA A 540 3.58 5.33 27.18
C ALA A 540 2.40 6.17 27.68
N GLY A 541 2.17 7.37 27.12
CA GLY A 541 1.12 8.28 27.53
C GLY A 541 -0.28 7.77 27.20
N VAL A 542 -1.10 7.52 28.22
CA VAL A 542 -2.49 7.08 28.08
C VAL A 542 -3.43 8.28 28.22
N PHE A 543 -4.47 8.34 27.38
CA PHE A 543 -5.42 9.44 27.29
C PHE A 543 -6.87 8.94 27.27
N ASP A 544 -7.72 9.65 28.01
CA ASP A 544 -9.13 9.79 27.70
C ASP A 544 -9.30 11.13 27.01
N PHE A 545 -9.84 11.17 25.80
CA PHE A 545 -9.90 12.39 25.01
C PHE A 545 -11.18 12.53 24.19
N HIS A 546 -11.48 13.80 23.90
CA HIS A 546 -12.43 14.26 22.92
C HIS A 546 -11.68 15.24 22.02
N LEU A 547 -11.49 14.88 20.75
CA LEU A 547 -10.83 15.67 19.72
C LEU A 547 -11.89 16.11 18.71
N TRP A 548 -11.94 17.39 18.34
CA TRP A 548 -12.90 17.87 17.34
C TRP A 548 -12.37 19.07 16.55
N GLY A 549 -12.98 19.32 15.39
CA GLY A 549 -12.66 20.47 14.55
C GLY A 549 -13.82 20.88 13.64
N ASN A 550 -13.79 22.13 13.18
CA ASN A 550 -14.74 22.69 12.21
C ASN A 550 -14.30 22.39 10.76
N PHE A 551 -14.33 21.12 10.39
CA PHE A 551 -13.96 20.67 9.04
C PHE A 551 -14.93 21.23 8.01
N SER A 552 -14.42 21.60 6.83
CA SER A 552 -15.25 22.04 5.69
C SER A 552 -15.58 20.92 4.71
N THR A 553 -15.14 19.69 5.00
CA THR A 553 -15.38 18.49 4.20
C THR A 553 -16.15 17.44 5.00
N SER A 554 -16.94 16.62 4.33
CA SER A 554 -17.57 15.44 4.93
C SER A 554 -16.68 14.19 4.89
N TYR A 555 -15.55 14.23 4.16
CA TYR A 555 -14.63 13.11 4.00
C TYR A 555 -13.53 13.17 5.05
N ILE A 556 -13.85 12.67 6.25
CA ILE A 556 -12.97 12.72 7.43
C ILE A 556 -12.67 11.30 7.90
N PHE A 557 -11.38 10.97 7.97
CA PHE A 557 -10.86 9.66 8.34
C PHE A 557 -10.37 9.69 9.80
N PRO A 558 -11.02 8.96 10.73
CA PRO A 558 -10.63 8.91 12.13
C PRO A 558 -9.45 7.96 12.33
N LEU A 559 -8.26 8.52 12.50
CA LEU A 559 -7.02 7.79 12.72
C LEU A 559 -6.78 7.58 14.23
N LEU A 560 -6.53 6.34 14.65
CA LEU A 560 -6.19 6.04 16.04
C LEU A 560 -5.14 4.91 16.11
N LEU A 561 -3.93 5.26 16.54
CA LEU A 561 -2.81 4.32 16.68
C LEU A 561 -2.22 4.40 18.08
N THR A 562 -1.98 3.25 18.67
CA THR A 562 -1.33 3.09 19.98
C THR A 562 0.00 2.35 19.86
N SER A 563 0.76 2.30 20.96
CA SER A 563 2.12 1.76 21.05
C SER A 563 2.25 0.38 20.41
N GLY A 564 3.37 0.12 19.74
CA GLY A 564 3.63 -1.14 19.06
C GLY A 564 2.79 -1.33 17.80
N MET A 565 2.41 -0.25 17.12
CA MET A 565 1.59 -0.28 15.90
C MET A 565 0.24 -0.99 16.11
N THR A 566 -0.42 -0.69 17.22
CA THR A 566 -1.68 -1.33 17.60
C THR A 566 -2.88 -0.44 17.24
N LEU A 567 -3.90 -1.04 16.62
CA LEU A 567 -5.16 -0.34 16.32
C LEU A 567 -6.12 -0.37 17.50
N GLN A 568 -6.84 0.73 17.67
CA GLN A 568 -7.95 0.87 18.61
C GLN A 568 -9.17 1.42 17.88
N THR A 569 -10.36 0.97 18.26
CA THR A 569 -11.62 1.51 17.73
C THR A 569 -12.06 2.70 18.58
N PRO A 570 -12.47 3.83 17.98
CA PRO A 570 -13.10 4.93 18.69
C PRO A 570 -14.37 4.50 19.44
N ASP A 571 -14.68 5.16 20.56
CA ASP A 571 -15.93 4.86 21.28
C ASP A 571 -17.12 5.55 20.59
N ARG A 572 -16.92 6.79 20.11
CA ARG A 572 -17.90 7.58 19.37
C ARG A 572 -17.21 8.53 18.41
N LEU A 573 -17.89 8.84 17.32
CA LEU A 573 -17.50 9.82 16.31
C LEU A 573 -18.74 10.33 15.58
N GLY A 574 -18.62 11.50 14.94
CA GLY A 574 -19.70 12.06 14.13
C GLY A 574 -19.70 13.57 14.13
N TRP A 575 -20.80 14.14 13.65
CA TRP A 575 -21.03 15.59 13.62
C TRP A 575 -21.86 16.02 14.83
N GLU A 576 -21.42 17.10 15.48
CA GLU A 576 -22.18 17.77 16.54
C GLU A 576 -21.92 19.27 16.48
N ASN A 577 -22.97 20.08 16.30
CA ASN A 577 -22.90 21.55 16.22
C ASN A 577 -21.85 22.06 15.22
N GLU A 578 -21.89 21.62 13.96
CA GLU A 578 -20.94 21.98 12.89
C GLU A 578 -19.48 21.55 13.13
N HIS A 579 -19.21 20.71 14.14
CA HIS A 579 -17.88 20.16 14.40
C HIS A 579 -17.91 18.65 14.25
N TYR A 580 -16.91 18.10 13.57
CA TYR A 580 -16.69 16.67 13.54
C TYR A 580 -15.82 16.28 14.73
N PHE A 581 -16.21 15.23 15.44
CA PHE A 581 -15.50 14.79 16.64
C PHE A 581 -15.10 13.32 16.59
N LEU A 582 -14.06 13.02 17.36
CA LEU A 582 -13.55 11.70 17.67
C LEU A 582 -13.36 11.60 19.17
N ARG A 583 -13.89 10.53 19.76
CA ARG A 583 -13.82 10.31 21.20
C ARG A 583 -13.28 8.91 21.52
N LYS A 584 -12.37 8.87 22.50
CA LYS A 584 -11.88 7.62 23.07
C LYS A 584 -11.60 7.74 24.56
N SER A 585 -11.99 6.72 25.30
CA SER A 585 -11.67 6.50 26.71
C SER A 585 -11.11 5.09 26.92
N GLY A 586 -10.31 4.92 27.98
CA GLY A 586 -9.76 3.62 28.36
C GLY A 586 -8.83 3.01 27.30
N LEU A 587 -7.90 3.81 26.75
CA LEU A 587 -6.85 3.28 25.86
C LEU A 587 -6.08 2.15 26.56
N SER A 588 -5.86 1.04 25.86
CA SER A 588 -5.19 -0.15 26.42
C SER A 588 -3.67 -0.03 26.46
N SER A 589 -3.10 0.89 25.68
CA SER A 589 -1.67 1.15 25.55
C SER A 589 -1.44 2.64 25.25
N GLY A 590 -0.19 3.10 25.31
CA GLY A 590 0.12 4.51 25.12
C GLY A 590 -0.27 4.99 23.71
N LEU A 591 -0.78 6.23 23.65
CA LEU A 591 -1.23 6.86 22.42
C LEU A 591 -0.03 7.27 21.57
N VAL A 592 0.05 6.78 20.34
CA VAL A 592 1.00 7.30 19.34
C VAL A 592 0.37 8.47 18.62
N THR A 593 -0.86 8.31 18.15
CA THR A 593 -1.61 9.35 17.43
C THR A 593 -3.12 9.14 17.54
N ALA A 594 -3.86 10.23 17.68
CA ALA A 594 -5.29 10.30 17.43
C ALA A 594 -5.54 11.49 16.51
N ALA A 595 -6.09 11.27 15.31
CA ALA A 595 -6.27 12.34 14.35
C ALA A 595 -7.60 12.24 13.59
N LEU A 596 -8.09 13.40 13.17
CA LEU A 596 -9.17 13.55 12.21
C LEU A 596 -8.53 14.05 10.92
N TYR A 597 -8.44 13.18 9.92
CA TYR A 597 -7.77 13.45 8.65
C TYR A 597 -8.81 13.71 7.56
N GLY A 598 -9.04 14.98 7.23
CA GLY A 598 -10.03 15.44 6.25
C GLY A 598 -9.43 15.65 4.87
N ARG A 599 -10.13 15.20 3.82
CA ARG A 599 -9.76 15.41 2.42
C ARG A 599 -10.73 16.37 1.73
N LEU A 600 -10.20 17.39 1.07
CA LEU A 600 -10.95 18.37 0.26
C LEU A 600 -10.61 18.14 -1.21
N TYR A 601 -11.19 17.10 -1.79
CA TYR A 601 -10.84 16.64 -3.14
C TYR A 601 -11.04 17.69 -4.23
N GLU A 602 -11.97 18.61 -4.05
CA GLU A 602 -12.23 19.72 -4.97
C GLU A 602 -11.13 20.80 -4.98
N ARG A 603 -10.16 20.71 -4.06
CA ARG A 603 -9.04 21.65 -3.91
C ARG A 603 -7.67 21.02 -4.19
N ASP A 604 -7.65 19.77 -4.65
CA ASP A 604 -6.43 19.04 -5.01
C ASP A 604 -5.67 19.69 -6.19
#